data_AF-A0A3D5KB70-F1
#
_entry.id   AF-A0A3D5KB70-F1
#
_cell.length_a   1.000
_cell.length_b   1.000
_cell.length_c   1.000
_cell.angle_alpha   90.00
_cell.angle_beta   90.00
_cell.angle_gamma   90.00
#
_symmetry.space_group_name_H-M   'P 1'
#
loop_
_entity.id
_entity.type
_entity.pdbx_description
1 polymer ?
#
loop_
_entity_poly.entity_id
_entity_poly.type
_entity_poly.pdbx_seq_one_letter_code
_entity_poly.pdbx_strand_id
1 'polypeptide(L)'
;LNIVTSLEGAAQIISDSYIREQVLNSANYIREGSNLAEALMNVEIIDYSSLTMICLGEETGKLSEILSRLLMIIEDELRSKLEKLLQLLQPISILIVGIIVGSIVISILLPMFSLYSL
;
A
#
# COMPACT_ATOMS: atom_id res chain seq x y z
N LEU A 1 -26.23 -2.54 -10.98
CA LEU A 1 -25.15 -3.54 -11.15
C LEU A 1 -25.24 -4.57 -10.04
N ASN A 2 -25.15 -5.85 -10.37
CA ASN A 2 -25.10 -6.91 -9.36
C ASN A 2 -23.72 -6.89 -8.67
N ILE A 3 -23.66 -6.99 -7.34
CA ILE A 3 -22.41 -6.98 -6.54
C ILE A 3 -21.42 -8.04 -7.06
N VAL A 4 -21.93 -9.21 -7.45
CA VAL A 4 -21.12 -10.30 -8.01
C VAL A 4 -20.39 -9.85 -9.28
N THR A 5 -21.11 -9.22 -10.22
CA THR A 5 -20.52 -8.74 -11.48
C THR A 5 -19.48 -7.65 -11.24
N SER A 6 -19.73 -6.76 -10.28
CA SER A 6 -18.77 -5.72 -9.90
C SER A 6 -17.51 -6.32 -9.28
N LEU A 7 -17.65 -7.35 -8.44
CA LEU A 7 -16.53 -8.03 -7.79
C LEU A 7 -15.68 -8.82 -8.81
N GLU A 8 -16.32 -9.49 -9.77
CA GLU A 8 -15.63 -10.15 -10.88
C GLU A 8 -14.89 -9.16 -11.78
N GLY A 9 -15.49 -7.99 -12.05
CA GLY A 9 -14.82 -6.90 -12.74
C GLY A 9 -13.59 -6.39 -11.98
N ALA A 10 -13.71 -6.23 -10.66
CA ALA A 10 -12.59 -5.85 -9.81
C ALA A 10 -11.48 -6.92 -9.78
N ALA A 11 -11.83 -8.20 -9.78
CA ALA A 11 -10.83 -9.28 -9.83
C ALA A 11 -9.98 -9.23 -11.11
N GLN A 12 -10.54 -8.76 -12.23
CA GLN A 12 -9.81 -8.71 -13.50
C GLN A 12 -8.61 -7.75 -13.50
N ILE A 13 -8.64 -6.71 -12.66
CA ILE A 13 -7.56 -5.72 -12.55
C ILE A 13 -6.49 -6.08 -11.50
N ILE A 14 -6.69 -7.13 -10.70
CA ILE A 14 -5.74 -7.55 -9.65
C ILE A 14 -4.56 -8.29 -10.28
N SER A 15 -3.37 -7.69 -10.28
CA SER A 15 -2.18 -8.29 -10.89
C SER A 15 -1.72 -9.60 -10.24
N ASP A 16 -1.89 -9.72 -8.92
CA ASP A 16 -1.49 -10.92 -8.16
C ASP A 16 -2.48 -12.06 -8.40
N SER A 17 -2.00 -13.20 -8.93
CA SER A 17 -2.84 -14.34 -9.27
C SER A 17 -3.51 -14.99 -8.06
N TYR A 18 -2.83 -15.01 -6.91
CA TYR A 18 -3.33 -15.64 -5.70
C TYR A 18 -4.44 -14.79 -5.06
N ILE A 19 -4.25 -13.46 -4.98
CA ILE A 19 -5.32 -12.55 -4.51
C ILE A 19 -6.49 -12.54 -5.48
N ARG A 20 -6.23 -12.55 -6.79
CA ARG A 20 -7.28 -12.63 -7.82
C ARG A 20 -8.15 -13.86 -7.62
N GLU A 21 -7.56 -15.02 -7.38
CA GLU A 21 -8.28 -16.26 -7.13
C GLU A 21 -9.14 -16.18 -5.86
N GLN A 22 -8.59 -15.64 -4.77
CA GLN A 22 -9.36 -15.43 -3.53
C GLN A 22 -10.59 -14.54 -3.76
N VAL A 23 -10.46 -13.43 -4.48
CA VAL A 23 -11.57 -12.53 -4.80
C VAL A 23 -12.60 -13.17 -5.72
N LEU A 24 -12.18 -13.99 -6.69
CA LEU A 24 -13.10 -14.76 -7.53
C LEU A 24 -13.86 -15.82 -6.72
N ASN A 25 -13.20 -16.47 -5.76
CA ASN A 25 -13.85 -17.41 -4.85
C ASN A 25 -14.88 -16.70 -3.95
N SER A 26 -14.59 -15.48 -3.48
CA SER A 26 -15.57 -14.62 -2.79
C SER A 26 -16.83 -14.38 -3.61
N ALA A 27 -16.72 -14.17 -4.92
CA ALA A 27 -17.88 -14.02 -5.80
C ALA A 27 -18.76 -15.28 -5.83
N ASN A 28 -18.17 -16.47 -5.72
CA ASN A 28 -18.91 -17.73 -5.62
C ASN A 28 -19.63 -17.87 -4.29
N TYR A 29 -19.00 -17.52 -3.16
CA TYR A 29 -19.65 -17.54 -1.85
C TYR A 29 -20.88 -16.62 -1.78
N ILE A 30 -20.83 -15.46 -2.44
CA ILE A 30 -21.99 -14.54 -2.53
C ILE A 30 -23.12 -15.16 -3.38
N ARG A 31 -22.79 -15.88 -4.46
CA ARG A 31 -23.79 -16.63 -5.25
C ARG A 31 -24.48 -17.73 -4.45
N GLU A 32 -23.74 -18.34 -3.52
CA GLU A 32 -24.23 -19.37 -2.60
C GLU A 32 -25.05 -18.80 -1.43
N GLY A 33 -25.14 -17.47 -1.31
CA GLY A 33 -25.98 -16.77 -0.33
C GLY A 33 -25.24 -16.22 0.88
N SER A 34 -23.90 -16.28 0.89
CA SER A 34 -23.09 -15.61 1.92
C SER A 34 -23.17 -14.09 1.75
N ASN A 35 -23.06 -13.36 2.85
CA ASN A 35 -22.94 -11.90 2.80
C ASN A 35 -21.54 -11.48 2.30
N LEU A 36 -21.39 -10.22 1.90
CA LEU A 36 -20.14 -9.72 1.32
C LEU A 36 -18.97 -9.78 2.32
N ALA A 37 -19.22 -9.44 3.59
CA ALA A 37 -18.19 -9.46 4.62
C ALA A 37 -17.63 -10.88 4.86
N GLU A 38 -18.51 -11.90 4.96
CA GLU A 38 -18.13 -13.31 5.10
C GLU A 38 -17.36 -13.80 3.87
N ALA A 39 -17.85 -13.47 2.67
CA ALA A 39 -17.20 -13.89 1.43
C ALA A 39 -15.77 -13.33 1.30
N LEU A 40 -15.52 -12.13 1.81
CA LEU A 40 -14.23 -11.45 1.77
C LEU A 40 -13.29 -11.79 2.94
N MET A 41 -13.78 -12.50 3.96
CA MET A 41 -13.00 -12.84 5.16
C MET A 41 -11.74 -13.67 4.86
N ASN A 42 -11.77 -14.45 3.79
CA ASN A 42 -10.64 -15.29 3.36
C ASN A 42 -9.66 -14.57 2.41
N VAL A 43 -9.89 -13.30 2.09
CA VAL A 43 -9.01 -12.52 1.22
C VAL A 43 -7.90 -11.89 2.06
N GLU A 44 -6.66 -12.33 1.84
CA GLU A 44 -5.53 -12.06 2.74
C GLU A 44 -5.15 -10.57 2.85
N ILE A 45 -5.43 -9.79 1.82
CA ILE A 45 -5.16 -8.34 1.81
C ILE A 45 -6.22 -7.50 2.54
N ILE A 46 -7.37 -8.09 2.88
CA ILE A 46 -8.46 -7.38 3.55
C ILE A 46 -8.29 -7.53 5.05
N ASP A 47 -8.13 -6.40 5.73
CA ASP A 47 -7.96 -6.38 7.17
C ASP A 47 -9.31 -6.42 7.91
N TYR A 48 -9.25 -6.75 9.20
CA TYR A 48 -10.44 -6.87 10.05
C TYR A 48 -11.25 -5.56 10.16
N SER A 49 -10.59 -4.39 10.11
CA SER A 49 -11.28 -3.10 10.16
C SER A 49 -12.14 -2.89 8.92
N SER A 50 -11.57 -3.18 7.75
CA SER A 50 -12.29 -3.14 6.47
C SER A 50 -13.49 -4.09 6.46
N LEU A 51 -13.32 -5.33 6.93
CA LEU A 51 -14.42 -6.30 7.02
C LEU A 51 -15.56 -5.80 7.92
N THR A 52 -15.23 -5.22 9.08
CA THR A 52 -16.23 -4.69 10.02
C THR A 52 -17.02 -3.55 9.39
N MET A 53 -16.35 -2.65 8.65
CA MET A 53 -17.03 -1.58 7.92
C MET A 53 -17.93 -2.12 6.82
N ILE A 54 -17.47 -3.09 6.03
CA ILE A 54 -18.27 -3.72 4.98
C ILE A 54 -19.53 -4.36 5.58
N CYS A 55 -19.39 -5.12 6.68
CA CYS A 55 -20.50 -5.72 7.41
C CYS A 55 -21.52 -4.65 7.85
N LEU A 56 -21.06 -3.56 8.47
CA LEU A 56 -21.92 -2.44 8.86
C LEU A 56 -22.63 -1.81 7.65
N GLY A 57 -21.94 -1.65 6.53
CA GLY A 57 -22.51 -1.12 5.28
C GLY A 57 -23.59 -2.03 4.71
N GLU A 58 -23.43 -3.34 4.83
CA GLU A 58 -24.39 -4.33 4.38
C GLU A 58 -25.64 -4.39 5.29
N GLU A 59 -25.45 -4.42 6.62
CA GLU A 59 -26.54 -4.40 7.61
C GLU A 59 -27.38 -3.12 7.55
N THR A 60 -26.75 -1.98 7.28
CA THR A 60 -27.44 -0.68 7.20
C THR A 60 -27.96 -0.34 5.80
N GLY A 61 -27.68 -1.19 4.79
CA GLY A 61 -28.00 -0.91 3.39
C GLY A 61 -27.22 0.25 2.78
N LYS A 62 -26.13 0.69 3.42
CA LYS A 62 -25.27 1.82 3.01
C LYS A 62 -23.92 1.39 2.43
N LEU A 63 -23.85 0.18 1.88
CA LEU A 63 -22.60 -0.42 1.39
C LEU A 63 -21.81 0.51 0.45
N SER A 64 -22.48 1.17 -0.50
CA SER A 64 -21.80 2.09 -1.45
C SER A 64 -21.15 3.30 -0.76
N GLU A 65 -21.76 3.84 0.29
CA GLU A 65 -21.22 4.97 1.06
C GLU A 65 -20.00 4.50 1.87
N ILE A 66 -20.12 3.34 2.52
CA ILE A 66 -19.05 2.77 3.34
C ILE A 66 -17.85 2.36 2.49
N LEU A 67 -18.04 1.72 1.32
CA LEU A 67 -16.94 1.38 0.42
C LEU A 67 -16.21 2.64 -0.09
N SER A 68 -16.95 3.73 -0.38
CA SER A 68 -16.35 5.02 -0.73
C SER A 68 -15.50 5.58 0.41
N ARG A 69 -15.99 5.46 1.65
CA ARG A 69 -15.24 5.87 2.84
C ARG A 69 -13.99 5.03 3.08
N LEU A 70 -14.09 3.72 2.85
CA LEU A 70 -12.99 2.78 2.98
C LEU A 70 -11.91 3.07 1.94
N LEU A 71 -12.28 3.38 0.70
CA LEU A 71 -11.35 3.82 -0.34
C LEU A 71 -10.57 5.07 0.09
N MET A 72 -11.27 6.10 0.61
CA MET A 72 -10.60 7.32 1.11
C MET A 72 -9.60 7.04 2.23
N ILE A 73 -9.91 6.11 3.14
CA ILE A 73 -9.01 5.71 4.23
C ILE A 73 -7.76 5.02 3.66
N ILE A 74 -7.94 4.07 2.74
CA ILE A 74 -6.83 3.36 2.10
C ILE A 74 -5.93 4.32 1.31
N GLU A 75 -6.52 5.26 0.56
CA GLU A 75 -5.77 6.26 -0.21
C GLU A 75 -4.95 7.18 0.70
N ASP A 76 -5.51 7.61 1.84
CA ASP A 76 -4.79 8.45 2.81
C ASP A 76 -3.64 7.68 3.48
N GLU A 77 -3.86 6.42 3.87
CA GLU A 77 -2.80 5.56 4.38
C GLU A 77 -1.68 5.34 3.38
N LEU A 78 -2.03 5.10 2.10
CA LEU A 78 -1.06 4.93 1.02
C LEU A 78 -0.25 6.21 0.83
N ARG A 79 -0.92 7.37 0.80
CA ARG A 79 -0.27 8.68 0.68
C ARG A 79 0.70 8.92 1.84
N SER A 80 0.27 8.64 3.08
CA SER A 80 1.13 8.78 4.28
C SER A 80 2.35 7.86 4.23
N LYS A 81 2.17 6.60 3.79
CA LYS A 81 3.28 5.65 3.61
C LYS A 81 4.28 6.15 2.57
N LEU A 82 3.79 6.62 1.41
CA LEU A 82 4.64 7.18 0.36
C LEU A 82 5.39 8.42 0.83
N GLU A 83 4.73 9.34 1.53
CA GLU A 83 5.38 10.52 2.11
C GLU A 83 6.50 10.14 3.08
N LYS A 84 6.27 9.17 3.96
CA LYS A 84 7.31 8.65 4.88
C LYS A 84 8.49 8.04 4.12
N LEU A 85 8.23 7.25 3.07
CA LEU A 85 9.29 6.68 2.24
C LEU A 85 10.13 7.78 1.56
N LEU A 86 9.48 8.81 1.01
CA LEU A 86 10.16 9.95 0.40
C LEU A 86 10.96 10.77 1.42
N GLN A 87 10.41 10.97 2.63
CA GLN A 87 11.11 11.64 3.72
C GLN A 87 12.39 10.91 4.15
N LEU A 88 12.41 9.57 4.12
CA LEU A 88 13.60 8.77 4.41
C LEU A 88 14.64 8.79 3.27
N LEU A 89 14.21 8.97 2.02
CA LEU A 89 15.14 9.10 0.89
C LEU A 89 15.97 10.39 0.94
N GLN A 90 15.43 11.46 1.50
CA GLN A 90 16.11 12.76 1.59
C GLN A 90 17.42 12.72 2.42
N PRO A 91 17.45 12.21 3.66
CA PRO A 91 18.70 12.11 4.43
C PRO A 91 19.70 11.12 3.80
N ILE A 92 19.23 10.05 3.16
CA ILE A 92 20.10 9.13 2.42
C ILE A 92 20.83 9.86 1.29
N SER A 93 20.12 10.71 0.56
CA SER A 93 20.71 11.52 -0.53
C SER A 93 21.78 12.48 -0.01
N ILE A 94 21.54 13.13 1.14
CA ILE A 94 22.51 14.03 1.79
C ILE A 94 23.76 13.25 2.23
N LEU A 95 23.58 12.05 2.79
CA LEU A 95 24.71 11.19 3.20
C LEU A 95 25.59 10.82 2.01
N ILE A 96 24.97 10.43 0.89
CA ILE A 96 25.69 10.08 -0.35
C ILE A 96 26.51 11.27 -0.86
N VAL A 97 25.90 12.45 -0.96
CA VAL A 97 26.59 13.68 -1.39
C VAL A 97 27.72 14.03 -0.42
N GLY A 98 27.47 13.92 0.89
CA GLY A 98 28.46 14.18 1.93
C GLY A 98 29.68 13.27 1.83
N ILE A 99 29.49 11.98 1.55
CA ILE A 99 30.58 11.03 1.34
C ILE A 99 31.37 11.38 0.07
N ILE A 100 30.69 11.69 -1.04
CA ILE A 100 31.33 12.08 -2.29
C ILE A 100 32.21 13.32 -2.08
N VAL A 101 31.63 14.39 -1.54
CA VAL A 101 32.37 15.65 -1.29
C VAL A 101 33.48 15.44 -0.25
N GLY A 102 33.20 14.72 0.83
CA GLY A 102 34.18 14.41 1.87
C GLY A 102 35.39 13.65 1.33
N SER A 103 35.16 12.66 0.45
CA SER A 103 36.24 11.90 -0.18
C SER A 103 37.15 12.77 -1.07
N ILE A 104 36.57 13.73 -1.80
CA ILE A 104 37.30 14.70 -2.63
C ILE A 104 38.17 15.59 -1.74
N VAL A 105 37.58 16.14 -0.67
CA VAL A 105 38.29 17.00 0.28
C VAL A 105 39.47 16.26 0.92
N ILE A 106 39.26 15.04 1.42
CA ILE A 106 40.32 14.22 2.01
C ILE A 106 41.43 13.95 0.99
N SER A 107 41.07 13.62 -0.25
CA SER A 107 42.05 13.35 -1.31
C SER A 107 42.95 14.54 -1.64
N ILE A 108 42.45 15.77 -1.45
CA ILE A 108 43.22 17.00 -1.67
C ILE A 108 44.01 17.41 -0.42
N LEU A 109 43.42 17.29 0.78
CA LEU A 109 44.05 17.71 2.02
C LEU A 109 45.20 16.81 2.46
N LEU A 110 45.07 15.49 2.28
CA LEU A 110 46.10 14.52 2.68
C LEU A 110 47.49 14.82 2.05
N PRO A 111 47.63 15.01 0.72
CA PRO A 111 48.91 15.37 0.12
C PRO A 111 49.39 16.76 0.55
N MET A 112 48.48 17.71 0.73
CA MET A 112 48.83 19.05 1.22
C MET A 112 49.48 19.03 2.60
N PHE A 113 48.97 18.23 3.54
CA PHE A 113 49.58 18.08 4.86
C PHE A 113 50.97 17.46 4.77
N SER A 114 51.17 16.48 3.89
CA SER A 114 52.50 15.85 3.71
C SER A 114 53.55 16.81 3.17
N LEU A 115 53.15 17.83 2.39
CA LEU A 115 54.05 18.86 1.87
C LEU A 115 54.42 19.91 2.93
N TYR A 116 53.51 20.20 3.88
CA TYR A 116 53.74 21.20 4.93
C TYR A 116 54.51 20.63 6.13
N SER A 117 54.44 19.32 6.35
CA SER A 117 55.17 18.65 7.45
C SER A 117 56.64 18.35 7.15
N LEU A 118 57.24 18.98 6.14
CA LEU A 118 58.66 18.90 5.79
C LEU A 118 59.34 20.25 6.05
#